data_AF-A0A7X8TH52-F1
#
_entry.id   AF-A0A7X8TH52-F1
#
_cell.length_a   1.000
_cell.length_b   1.000
_cell.length_c   1.000
_cell.angle_alpha   90.00
_cell.angle_beta   90.00
_cell.angle_gamma   90.00
#
_symmetry.space_group_name_H-M   'P 1'
#
loop_
_entity.id
_entity.type
_entity.pdbx_description
1 polymer ?
#
loop_
_entity_poly.entity_id
_entity_poly.type
_entity_poly.pdbx_seq_one_letter_code
_entity_poly.pdbx_strand_id
1 'polypeptide(L)' 'MIQTRISSDQIPMQDEDVAMCQRVFDQVCEAKHVTSGEARDELATQIIHFYQHGVRDEDILRRLMGGP' A
#
# COMPACT_ATOMS: atom_id res chain seq x y z
N MET A 1 -28.07 -3.70 -20.66
CA MET A 1 -27.34 -2.69 -19.87
C MET A 1 -26.20 -3.41 -19.18
N ILE A 2 -24.97 -3.12 -19.55
CA ILE A 2 -23.78 -3.78 -19.00
C ILE A 2 -23.61 -3.21 -17.60
N GLN A 3 -23.84 -4.01 -16.58
CA GLN A 3 -23.58 -3.61 -15.20
C GLN A 3 -22.06 -3.61 -15.02
N THR A 4 -21.43 -2.49 -15.36
CA THR A 4 -20.03 -2.23 -15.05
C THR A 4 -19.92 -2.22 -13.54
N ARG A 5 -19.59 -3.38 -12.97
CA ARG A 5 -19.03 -3.46 -11.63
C ARG A 5 -17.73 -2.69 -11.73
N ILE A 6 -17.77 -1.40 -11.43
CA ILE A 6 -16.57 -0.68 -11.06
C ILE A 6 -16.18 -1.35 -9.75
N SER A 7 -15.39 -2.41 -9.85
CA SER A 7 -14.65 -2.93 -8.73
C SER A 7 -13.96 -1.72 -8.11
N SER A 8 -14.13 -1.49 -6.81
CA SER A 8 -13.44 -0.42 -6.07
C SER A 8 -11.91 -0.44 -6.24
N ASP A 9 -11.40 -1.47 -6.91
CA ASP A 9 -10.03 -1.74 -7.38
C ASP A 9 -9.42 -0.68 -8.32
N GLN A 10 -10.21 0.16 -9.00
CA GLN A 10 -9.70 1.09 -10.03
C GLN A 10 -9.82 2.58 -9.69
N ILE A 11 -10.02 2.94 -8.42
CA ILE A 11 -9.92 4.35 -8.03
C ILE A 11 -8.44 4.73 -8.13
N PRO A 12 -8.05 5.66 -9.02
CA PRO A 12 -6.66 6.10 -9.10
C PRO A 12 -6.25 6.60 -7.72
N MET A 13 -5.12 6.12 -7.21
CA MET A 13 -4.55 6.63 -5.96
C MET A 13 -4.36 8.14 -6.13
N GLN A 14 -4.98 8.92 -5.25
CA GLN A 14 -4.76 10.36 -5.27
C GLN A 14 -3.35 10.64 -4.75
N ASP A 15 -2.82 11.82 -5.04
CA ASP A 15 -1.49 12.22 -4.57
C ASP A 15 -1.32 12.06 -3.04
N GLU A 16 -2.39 12.34 -2.29
CA GLU A 16 -2.44 12.15 -0.84
C GLU A 16 -2.39 10.67 -0.42
N ASP A 17 -3.07 9.78 -1.17
CA ASP A 17 -3.02 8.33 -0.95
C ASP A 17 -1.63 7.76 -1.28
N VAL A 18 -1.01 8.24 -2.37
CA VAL A 18 0.35 7.85 -2.75
C VAL A 18 1.34 8.31 -1.69
N ALA A 19 1.23 9.56 -1.21
CA ALA A 19 2.09 10.09 -0.16
C ALA A 19 1.98 9.28 1.14
N MET A 20 0.77 8.88 1.52
CA MET A 20 0.51 8.01 2.66
C MET A 20 1.13 6.61 2.46
N CYS A 21 0.89 5.96 1.32
CA CYS A 21 1.49 4.66 0.99
C CYS A 21 3.02 4.72 1.04
N GLN A 22 3.61 5.80 0.55
CA GLN A 22 5.05 6.02 0.53
C GLN A 22 5.62 6.24 1.94
N ARG A 23 4.89 6.88 2.86
CA ARG A 23 5.28 7.00 4.27
C ARG A 23 5.29 5.66 4.98
N VAL A 24 4.25 4.84 4.79
CA VAL A 24 4.19 3.48 5.33
C VAL A 24 5.35 2.65 4.78
N PHE A 25 5.59 2.75 3.47
CA PHE A 25 6.68 2.07 2.81
C PHE A 25 8.03 2.41 3.44
N ASP A 26 8.32 3.70 3.60
CA ASP A 26 9.59 4.16 4.17
C ASP A 26 9.75 3.67 5.61
N GLN A 27 8.71 3.82 6.45
CA GLN A 27 8.72 3.32 7.84
C GLN A 27 8.93 1.80 7.93
N VAL A 28 8.25 1.02 7.09
CA VAL A 28 8.41 -0.44 7.09
C VAL A 28 9.77 -0.84 6.54
N CYS A 29 10.26 -0.13 5.51
CA CYS A 29 11.58 -0.32 4.94
C CYS A 29 12.67 -0.07 5.98
N GLU A 30 12.56 1.01 6.76
CA GLU A 30 13.45 1.30 7.89
C GLU A 30 13.29 0.26 9.00
N ALA A 31 12.07 -0.04 9.45
CA ALA A 31 11.82 -0.99 10.55
C ALA A 31 12.32 -2.42 10.25
N LYS A 32 12.21 -2.86 9.00
CA LYS A 32 12.67 -4.18 8.54
C LYS A 32 14.10 -4.18 7.99
N HIS A 33 14.78 -3.03 7.99
CA HIS A 33 16.09 -2.83 7.36
C HIS A 33 16.15 -3.39 5.93
N VAL A 34 15.12 -3.09 5.11
CA VAL A 34 15.07 -3.58 3.74
C VAL A 34 16.05 -2.78 2.87
N THR A 35 17.16 -3.43 2.55
CA THR A 35 18.23 -2.87 1.71
C THR A 35 18.19 -3.40 0.27
N SER A 36 17.58 -4.55 0.04
CA SER A 36 17.43 -5.14 -1.29
C SER A 36 16.34 -4.43 -2.09
N GLY A 37 16.65 -4.04 -3.33
CA GLY A 37 15.69 -3.45 -4.26
C GLY A 37 14.49 -4.36 -4.53
N GLU A 38 14.71 -5.67 -4.59
CA GLU A 38 13.65 -6.67 -4.81
C GLU A 38 12.64 -6.70 -3.65
N ALA A 39 13.13 -6.75 -2.41
CA ALA A 39 12.29 -6.72 -1.22
C ALA A 39 11.55 -5.38 -1.04
N ARG A 40 12.15 -4.28 -1.54
CA ARG A 40 11.48 -2.97 -1.63
C ARG A 40 10.34 -3.00 -2.64
N ASP A 41 10.57 -3.57 -3.82
CA ASP A 41 9.53 -3.69 -4.85
C ASP A 41 8.36 -4.57 -4.39
N GLU A 42 8.66 -5.69 -3.73
CA GLU A 42 7.66 -6.56 -3.10
C GLU A 42 6.84 -5.82 -2.03
N LEU A 43 7.49 -5.05 -1.15
CA LEU A 43 6.81 -4.24 -0.13
C LEU A 43 5.90 -3.18 -0.76
N ALA A 44 6.38 -2.46 -1.78
CA ALA A 44 5.59 -1.45 -2.48
C ALA A 44 4.36 -2.06 -3.15
N THR A 45 4.55 -3.20 -3.83
CA THR A 45 3.46 -3.97 -4.44
C THR A 45 2.43 -4.39 -3.40
N GLN A 46 2.88 -4.87 -2.24
CA GLN A 46 2.01 -5.33 -1.18
C GLN A 46 1.16 -4.19 -0.58
N ILE A 47 1.75 -3.00 -0.40
CA ILE A 47 1.03 -1.80 0.06
C ILE A 47 -0.07 -1.41 -0.91
N ILE A 48 0.26 -1.32 -2.21
CA ILE A 48 -0.72 -0.95 -3.24
C ILE A 48 -1.85 -1.99 -3.27
N HIS A 49 -1.51 -3.27 -3.17
CA HIS A 49 -2.49 -4.35 -3.17
C HIS A 49 -3.45 -4.27 -1.97
N PHE A 50 -2.95 -3.96 -0.77
CA PHE A 50 -3.80 -3.73 0.40
C PHE A 50 -4.70 -2.50 0.23
N TYR A 51 -4.15 -1.41 -0.32
CA TYR A 51 -4.91 -0.20 -0.60
C TYR A 51 -6.05 -0.46 -1.59
N GLN A 52 -5.78 -1.16 -2.69
CA GLN A 52 -6.79 -1.58 -3.68
C GLN A 52 -7.86 -2.48 -3.06
N HIS A 53 -7.49 -3.31 -2.09
CA HIS A 53 -8.42 -4.13 -1.33
C HIS A 53 -9.32 -3.35 -0.35
N GLY A 54 -9.08 -2.04 -0.19
CA GLY A 54 -9.88 -1.13 0.64
C GLY A 54 -9.18 -0.62 1.91
N VAL A 55 -7.90 -0.94 2.12
CA VAL A 55 -7.14 -0.46 3.29
C VAL A 55 -6.61 0.94 3.02
N ARG A 56 -7.34 1.96 3.47
CA ARG A 56 -6.98 3.39 3.29
C ARG A 56 -6.46 4.05 4.57
N ASP A 57 -6.01 3.24 5.52
CA ASP A 57 -5.63 3.71 6.85
C ASP A 57 -4.16 3.36 7.15
N GLU A 58 -3.38 4.34 7.58
CA GLU A 58 -1.91 4.26 7.61
C GLU A 58 -1.48 3.25 8.66
N ASP A 59 -2.15 3.31 9.80
CA ASP A 59 -1.92 2.44 10.95
C ASP A 59 -2.30 0.99 10.63
N ILE A 60 -3.41 0.78 9.91
CA ILE A 60 -3.86 -0.57 9.50
C ILE A 60 -2.87 -1.16 8.49
N LEU A 61 -2.46 -0.39 7.49
CA LEU A 61 -1.48 -0.80 6.48
C LEU A 61 -0.15 -1.17 7.13
N ARG A 62 0.36 -0.32 8.05
CA ARG A 62 1.58 -0.57 8.81
C ARG A 62 1.49 -1.85 9.65
N ARG A 63 0.35 -2.06 10.31
CA ARG A 63 0.11 -3.23 11.16
C ARG A 63 0.00 -4.52 10.36
N LEU A 64 -0.62 -4.49 9.18
CA LEU A 64 -0.67 -5.63 8.25
C LEU A 64 0.73 -6.01 7.73
N MET A 65 1.58 -5.00 7.53
CA MET A 65 2.94 -5.17 7.06
C MET A 65 3.91 -5.64 8.16
N GLY A 66 3.45 -5.75 9.41
CA GLY A 66 4.24 -6.24 10.54
C GLY A 66 5.15 -5.19 11.19
N GLY A 67 4.79 -3.90 11.10
CA GLY A 67 5.41 -2.86 11.94
C GLY A 67 4.93 -2.97 13.41
N PRO A 68 5.79 -2.64 14.40
CA PRO A 68 5.42 -2.63 15.82
C PRO A 68 4.36 -1.58 16.18
#